data_AF-A0A1M4U213-F1
#
_entry.id   AF-A0A1M4U213-F1
#
_cell.length_a   1.000
_cell.length_b   1.000
_cell.length_c   1.000
_cell.angle_alpha   90.00
_cell.angle_beta   90.00
_cell.angle_gamma   90.00
#
_symmetry.space_group_name_H-M   'P 1'
#
loop_
_entity.id
_entity.type
_entity.pdbx_description
1 polymer ?
#
loop_
_entity_poly.entity_id
_entity_poly.type
_entity_poly.pdbx_seq_one_letter_code
_entity_poly.pdbx_strand_id
1 'polypeptide(L)'
;MRIGYASQTVGIPGVKFKTTRLKNITDEKLIELIHSNLHSLDLIFDYNIKNNIQMFRISSDIIPFGSHEANKLKWWELFQEELVALGKKAQDNDIRLSMHPGQYTVLNSPNIDVVHRAAADLLYHTRFLDAMNLDESHKIILHVGGVYGDKKSAMERFIENYKQLDERIHKRLIIENDDRQYTISDVLSIAEKINTPVVFDNLHHECNPDDELSEAEWMIESKKTWGIKDGQQKIHYAQQDAEKRLGAHSRTVDLKKFAKFYSKLPTKEIDIMFEVKDKNLSAIKGINLLATPHIKYLEKEWGRYKYWVLEHSPQIYNEIRQLLKDKNHYPVIEFYEWIDKALEKPIRGGTAVNAAQHIWGYVEDLADAKTRANFDRNIEKVAEGGSTLPLKRLLWKLAVAKEQPYLMNSLYFNEIYSEYAKKYRLILER
;
A
#
# COMPACT_ATOMS: atom_id res chain seq x y z
N MET A 1 9.91 -15.83 -1.21
CA MET A 1 8.77 -15.07 -0.65
C MET A 1 8.97 -13.59 -0.91
N ARG A 2 7.97 -12.93 -1.48
CA ARG A 2 7.88 -11.48 -1.62
C ARG A 2 6.93 -10.91 -0.56
N ILE A 3 7.26 -9.75 0.01
CA ILE A 3 6.34 -8.95 0.83
C ILE A 3 5.95 -7.71 0.02
N GLY A 4 4.66 -7.40 -0.01
CA GLY A 4 4.12 -6.25 -0.72
C GLY A 4 3.15 -5.42 0.11
N TYR A 5 2.68 -4.33 -0.48
CA TYR A 5 1.66 -3.46 0.10
C TYR A 5 0.70 -2.92 -0.97
N ALA A 6 -0.40 -2.33 -0.49
CA ALA A 6 -1.55 -2.03 -1.33
C ALA A 6 -1.83 -0.55 -1.61
N SER A 7 -1.98 -0.25 -2.91
CA SER A 7 -2.63 0.92 -3.52
C SER A 7 -1.95 2.27 -3.34
N GLN A 8 -1.45 2.59 -2.15
CA GLN A 8 -0.83 3.89 -1.87
C GLN A 8 0.53 3.68 -1.20
N THR A 9 1.45 4.60 -1.46
CA THR A 9 2.75 4.66 -0.80
C THR A 9 2.79 5.90 0.08
N VAL A 10 3.02 5.71 1.38
CA VAL A 10 3.08 6.78 2.37
C VAL A 10 4.53 7.12 2.70
N GLY A 11 4.77 8.31 3.25
CA GLY A 11 6.11 8.73 3.62
C GLY A 11 7.04 9.03 2.44
N ILE A 12 6.48 9.20 1.23
CA ILE A 12 7.21 9.54 0.01
C ILE A 12 6.57 10.77 -0.66
N PRO A 13 7.34 11.84 -0.92
CA PRO A 13 6.83 13.01 -1.64
C PRO A 13 6.42 12.68 -3.08
N GLY A 14 5.31 13.25 -3.54
CA GLY A 14 4.97 13.29 -4.97
C GLY A 14 4.27 12.06 -5.56
N VAL A 15 4.10 10.97 -4.80
CA VAL A 15 3.58 9.68 -5.32
C VAL A 15 2.05 9.49 -5.19
N LYS A 16 1.29 10.58 -5.10
CA LYS A 16 -0.17 10.50 -4.89
C LYS A 16 -0.91 10.39 -6.22
N PHE A 17 -1.72 9.34 -6.37
CA PHE A 17 -2.69 9.24 -7.45
C PHE A 17 -3.79 10.29 -7.33
N LYS A 18 -4.11 10.92 -8.46
CA LYS A 18 -5.06 12.01 -8.58
C LYS A 18 -6.27 11.57 -9.40
N THR A 19 -7.40 12.17 -9.09
CA THR A 19 -8.64 12.07 -9.85
C THR A 19 -9.33 13.43 -9.89
N THR A 20 -10.46 13.52 -10.57
CA THR A 20 -11.30 14.72 -10.63
C THR A 20 -12.77 14.36 -10.45
N ARG A 21 -13.63 15.36 -10.30
CA ARG A 21 -15.08 15.15 -10.29
C ARG A 21 -15.57 14.94 -11.72
N LEU A 22 -16.61 14.11 -11.90
CA LEU A 22 -17.20 13.78 -13.20
C LEU A 22 -17.49 15.02 -14.07
N LYS A 23 -18.07 16.08 -13.47
CA LYS A 23 -18.39 17.35 -14.15
C LYS A 23 -17.20 18.14 -14.70
N ASN A 24 -15.98 17.81 -14.27
CA ASN A 24 -14.75 18.51 -14.65
C ASN A 24 -13.92 17.68 -15.65
N ILE A 25 -14.48 16.58 -16.19
CA ILE A 25 -13.78 15.75 -17.16
C ILE A 25 -13.72 16.47 -18.50
N THR A 26 -12.50 16.61 -19.00
CA THR A 26 -12.18 16.88 -20.41
C THR A 26 -11.06 15.94 -20.81
N ASP A 27 -10.83 15.75 -22.11
CA ASP A 27 -9.76 14.90 -22.62
C ASP A 27 -8.39 15.40 -22.12
N GLU A 28 -8.14 16.72 -22.16
CA GLU A 28 -6.91 17.32 -21.66
C GLU A 28 -6.74 17.07 -20.15
N LYS A 29 -7.84 17.16 -19.40
CA LYS A 29 -7.78 16.94 -17.95
C LYS A 29 -7.48 15.49 -17.62
N LEU A 30 -8.06 14.54 -18.36
CA LEU A 30 -7.79 13.12 -18.19
C LEU A 30 -6.34 12.80 -18.59
N ILE A 31 -5.84 13.32 -19.70
CA ILE A 31 -4.44 13.17 -20.13
C ILE A 31 -3.48 13.69 -19.04
N GLU A 32 -3.72 14.90 -18.50
CA GLU A 32 -2.91 15.48 -17.41
C GLU A 32 -2.87 14.56 -16.17
N LEU A 33 -4.04 14.04 -15.77
CA LEU A 33 -4.15 13.18 -14.59
C LEU A 33 -3.50 11.82 -14.81
N ILE A 34 -3.73 11.18 -15.96
CA ILE A 34 -3.14 9.89 -16.32
C ILE A 34 -1.62 10.01 -16.35
N HIS A 35 -1.06 11.00 -17.06
CA HIS A 35 0.38 11.25 -17.07
C HIS A 35 0.93 11.44 -15.64
N SER A 36 0.27 12.26 -14.81
CA SER A 36 0.69 12.45 -13.42
C SER A 36 0.64 11.18 -12.59
N ASN A 37 -0.33 10.30 -12.83
CA ASN A 37 -0.51 9.05 -12.11
C ASN A 37 0.52 7.99 -12.55
N LEU A 38 0.79 7.86 -13.84
CA LEU A 38 1.83 6.96 -14.37
C LEU A 38 3.22 7.37 -13.88
N HIS A 39 3.53 8.67 -13.88
CA HIS A 39 4.76 9.16 -13.26
C HIS A 39 4.84 8.87 -11.76
N SER A 40 3.71 8.96 -11.04
CA SER A 40 3.67 8.59 -9.62
C SER A 40 3.95 7.10 -9.42
N LEU A 41 3.43 6.24 -10.31
CA LEU A 41 3.70 4.79 -10.29
C LEU A 41 5.19 4.50 -10.57
N ASP A 42 5.81 5.24 -11.48
CA ASP A 42 7.25 5.11 -11.78
C ASP A 42 8.13 5.37 -10.54
N LEU A 43 7.84 6.46 -9.82
CA LEU A 43 8.50 6.81 -8.56
C LEU A 43 8.23 5.78 -7.45
N ILE A 44 7.03 5.18 -7.44
CA ILE A 44 6.71 4.08 -6.52
C ILE A 44 7.57 2.86 -6.84
N PHE A 45 7.79 2.55 -8.12
CA PHE A 45 8.70 1.46 -8.50
C PHE A 45 10.14 1.76 -8.09
N ASP A 46 10.65 2.98 -8.26
CA ASP A 46 11.99 3.34 -7.75
C ASP A 46 12.11 3.14 -6.25
N TYR A 47 11.08 3.57 -5.50
CA TYR A 47 11.02 3.35 -4.07
C TYR A 47 11.00 1.86 -3.71
N ASN A 48 10.21 1.06 -4.43
CA ASN A 48 10.09 -0.36 -4.20
C ASN A 48 11.42 -1.08 -4.46
N ILE A 49 12.08 -0.79 -5.59
CA ILE A 49 13.40 -1.32 -5.96
C ILE A 49 14.43 -0.98 -4.88
N LYS A 50 14.51 0.29 -4.49
CA LYS A 50 15.46 0.77 -3.45
C LYS A 50 15.26 0.12 -2.07
N ASN A 51 14.06 -0.42 -1.80
CA ASN A 51 13.72 -1.03 -0.51
C ASN A 51 13.43 -2.53 -0.61
N ASN A 52 13.79 -3.17 -1.73
CA ASN A 52 13.57 -4.60 -1.99
C ASN A 52 12.10 -5.04 -1.80
N ILE A 53 11.16 -4.17 -2.15
CA ILE A 53 9.73 -4.49 -2.16
C ILE A 53 9.37 -5.03 -3.53
N GLN A 54 9.26 -6.35 -3.64
CA GLN A 54 9.05 -7.04 -4.91
C GLN A 54 7.58 -7.34 -5.20
N MET A 55 6.63 -6.77 -4.44
CA MET A 55 5.22 -6.94 -4.74
C MET A 55 4.43 -5.66 -4.44
N PHE A 56 3.53 -5.28 -5.34
CA PHE A 56 2.72 -4.08 -5.19
C PHE A 56 1.32 -4.26 -5.78
N ARG A 57 0.28 -3.80 -5.07
CA ARG A 57 -1.07 -3.69 -5.63
C ARG A 57 -1.27 -2.27 -6.17
N ILE A 58 -1.41 -2.15 -7.49
CA ILE A 58 -1.67 -0.86 -8.16
C ILE A 58 -3.08 -0.40 -7.81
N SER A 59 -3.25 0.89 -7.55
CA SER A 59 -4.56 1.49 -7.31
C SER A 59 -5.43 1.44 -8.57
N SER A 60 -6.72 1.11 -8.42
CA SER A 60 -7.70 1.25 -9.49
C SER A 60 -7.86 2.71 -9.97
N ASP A 61 -7.46 3.69 -9.15
CA ASP A 61 -7.46 5.12 -9.52
C ASP A 61 -6.32 5.52 -10.48
N ILE A 62 -5.43 4.59 -10.85
CA ILE A 62 -4.28 4.88 -11.73
C ILE A 62 -4.73 5.52 -13.04
N ILE A 63 -5.80 5.00 -13.65
CA ILE A 63 -6.53 5.65 -14.75
C ILE A 63 -7.85 6.19 -14.19
N PRO A 64 -8.00 7.51 -14.03
CA PRO A 64 -9.27 8.09 -13.59
C PRO A 64 -10.40 7.67 -14.53
N PHE A 65 -11.50 7.17 -13.96
CA PHE A 65 -12.67 6.73 -14.71
C PHE A 65 -12.36 5.62 -15.73
N GLY A 66 -11.35 4.77 -15.50
CA GLY A 66 -10.84 3.80 -16.48
C GLY A 66 -11.88 2.84 -17.08
N SER A 67 -12.97 2.55 -16.36
CA SER A 67 -14.09 1.71 -16.80
C SER A 67 -15.40 2.47 -17.06
N HIS A 68 -15.43 3.78 -16.80
CA HIS A 68 -16.64 4.59 -16.93
C HIS A 68 -16.70 5.22 -18.32
N GLU A 69 -17.90 5.28 -18.92
CA GLU A 69 -18.19 5.87 -20.24
C GLU A 69 -17.76 7.35 -20.42
N ALA A 70 -17.45 8.05 -19.32
CA ALA A 70 -17.00 9.43 -19.36
C ALA A 70 -15.54 9.54 -19.79
N ASN A 71 -14.76 8.46 -19.62
CA ASN A 71 -13.41 8.36 -20.16
C ASN A 71 -13.47 7.69 -21.55
N LYS A 72 -13.46 8.51 -22.60
CA LYS A 72 -13.48 8.05 -23.99
C LYS A 72 -12.07 7.87 -24.57
N LEU A 73 -11.04 8.17 -23.79
CA LEU A 73 -9.66 8.09 -24.25
C LEU A 73 -9.25 6.63 -24.42
N LYS A 74 -8.58 6.36 -25.55
CA LYS A 74 -7.79 5.15 -25.72
C LYS A 74 -6.44 5.30 -25.03
N TRP A 75 -6.46 5.45 -23.71
CA TRP A 75 -5.27 5.73 -22.91
C TRP A 75 -4.17 4.68 -23.06
N TRP A 76 -4.52 3.43 -23.38
CA TRP A 76 -3.55 2.35 -23.65
C TRP A 76 -2.76 2.56 -24.96
N GLU A 77 -3.33 3.28 -25.93
CA GLU A 77 -2.65 3.70 -27.16
C GLU A 77 -1.89 5.01 -26.93
N LEU A 78 -2.52 5.98 -26.25
CA LEU A 78 -1.94 7.30 -26.01
C LEU A 78 -0.71 7.27 -25.10
N PHE A 79 -0.67 6.36 -24.12
CA PHE A 79 0.42 6.22 -23.15
C PHE A 79 1.16 4.87 -23.31
N GLN A 80 1.14 4.31 -24.52
CA GLN A 80 1.70 2.99 -24.78
C GLN A 80 3.19 2.91 -24.38
N GLU A 81 3.98 3.92 -24.74
CA GLU A 81 5.41 3.94 -24.44
C GLU A 81 5.67 3.95 -22.93
N GLU A 82 4.98 4.80 -22.17
CA GLU A 82 5.12 4.88 -20.71
C GLU A 82 4.64 3.61 -20.01
N LEU A 83 3.52 3.02 -20.46
CA LEU A 83 2.99 1.78 -19.89
C LEU A 83 3.95 0.61 -20.13
N VAL A 84 4.48 0.46 -21.34
CA VAL A 84 5.48 -0.57 -21.67
C VAL A 84 6.77 -0.35 -20.88
N ALA A 85 7.22 0.89 -20.71
CA ALA A 85 8.40 1.21 -19.91
C ALA A 85 8.20 0.83 -18.42
N LEU A 86 7.04 1.15 -17.84
CA LEU A 86 6.68 0.75 -16.48
C LEU A 86 6.62 -0.77 -16.32
N GLY A 87 6.04 -1.47 -17.30
CA GLY A 87 5.98 -2.92 -17.34
C GLY A 87 7.37 -3.56 -17.36
N LYS A 88 8.23 -3.08 -18.26
CA LYS A 88 9.63 -3.50 -18.34
C LYS A 88 10.38 -3.24 -17.03
N LYS A 89 10.21 -2.07 -16.41
CA LYS A 89 10.80 -1.73 -15.12
C LYS A 89 10.38 -2.71 -14.03
N ALA A 90 9.09 -3.09 -13.99
CA ALA A 90 8.59 -4.08 -13.04
C ALA A 90 9.21 -5.46 -13.29
N GLN A 91 9.27 -5.93 -14.54
CA GLN A 91 9.84 -7.22 -14.92
C GLN A 91 11.35 -7.30 -14.63
N ASP A 92 12.13 -6.30 -15.04
CA ASP A 92 13.58 -6.24 -14.84
C ASP A 92 13.98 -6.27 -13.34
N ASN A 93 13.05 -5.91 -12.45
CA ASN A 93 13.26 -5.86 -11.01
C ASN A 93 12.42 -6.88 -10.22
N ASP A 94 11.80 -7.86 -10.91
CA ASP A 94 10.98 -8.91 -10.30
C ASP A 94 9.85 -8.38 -9.40
N ILE A 95 9.22 -7.25 -9.81
CA ILE A 95 8.08 -6.68 -9.10
C ILE A 95 6.80 -7.37 -9.58
N ARG A 96 6.23 -8.21 -8.70
CA ARG A 96 4.92 -8.80 -8.92
C ARG A 96 3.81 -7.77 -8.69
N LEU A 97 2.94 -7.61 -9.67
CA LEU A 97 1.86 -6.61 -9.65
C LEU A 97 0.50 -7.28 -9.49
N SER A 98 -0.41 -6.59 -8.82
CA SER A 98 -1.81 -6.96 -8.80
C SER A 98 -2.71 -5.73 -8.77
N MET A 99 -4.00 -5.91 -9.03
CA MET A 99 -5.02 -4.90 -8.80
C MET A 99 -6.20 -5.53 -8.05
N HIS A 100 -6.96 -4.72 -7.32
CA HIS A 100 -8.17 -5.18 -6.65
C HIS A 100 -9.26 -4.12 -6.90
N PRO A 101 -10.17 -4.39 -7.85
CA PRO A 101 -11.34 -3.56 -8.08
C PRO A 101 -12.10 -3.27 -6.78
N GLY A 102 -12.72 -2.10 -6.70
CA GLY A 102 -13.45 -1.69 -5.50
C GLY A 102 -14.73 -2.50 -5.24
N GLN A 103 -15.35 -2.25 -4.09
CA GLN A 103 -16.59 -2.92 -3.63
C GLN A 103 -17.80 -2.84 -4.57
N TYR A 104 -17.74 -2.00 -5.62
CA TYR A 104 -18.83 -1.84 -6.60
C TYR A 104 -18.72 -2.80 -7.80
N THR A 105 -17.60 -3.50 -7.93
CA THR A 105 -17.36 -4.49 -8.97
C THR A 105 -17.95 -5.82 -8.50
N VAL A 106 -19.26 -6.01 -8.70
CA VAL A 106 -20.02 -7.14 -8.15
C VAL A 106 -20.54 -8.04 -9.26
N LEU A 107 -19.85 -9.15 -9.49
CA LEU A 107 -20.14 -10.06 -10.60
C LEU A 107 -21.38 -10.93 -10.36
N ASN A 108 -21.78 -11.18 -9.11
CA ASN A 108 -22.90 -12.05 -8.76
C ASN A 108 -24.23 -11.31 -8.48
N SER A 109 -24.29 -10.02 -8.82
CA SER A 109 -25.48 -9.18 -8.67
C SER A 109 -26.66 -9.75 -9.47
N PRO A 110 -27.90 -9.74 -8.92
CA PRO A 110 -29.10 -10.09 -9.68
C PRO A 110 -29.48 -9.01 -10.71
N ASN A 111 -28.94 -7.80 -10.58
CA ASN A 111 -29.11 -6.73 -11.56
C ASN A 111 -28.04 -6.84 -12.66
N ILE A 112 -28.49 -7.11 -13.90
CA ILE A 112 -27.63 -7.30 -15.06
C ILE A 112 -26.77 -6.07 -15.41
N ASP A 113 -27.27 -4.85 -15.18
CA ASP A 113 -26.49 -3.63 -15.44
C ASP A 113 -25.30 -3.50 -14.48
N VAL A 114 -25.44 -4.00 -13.25
CA VAL A 114 -24.32 -4.07 -12.29
C VAL A 114 -23.28 -5.08 -12.79
N VAL A 115 -23.72 -6.24 -13.30
CA VAL A 115 -22.84 -7.26 -13.86
C VAL A 115 -22.08 -6.72 -15.08
N HIS A 116 -22.76 -6.03 -16.00
CA HIS A 116 -22.13 -5.39 -17.16
C HIS A 116 -21.08 -4.36 -16.76
N ARG A 117 -21.37 -3.51 -15.77
CA ARG A 117 -20.39 -2.55 -15.23
C ARG A 117 -19.22 -3.25 -14.54
N ALA A 118 -19.47 -4.33 -13.81
CA ALA A 118 -18.41 -5.13 -13.19
C ALA A 118 -17.50 -5.77 -14.25
N ALA A 119 -18.06 -6.32 -15.32
CA ALA A 119 -17.30 -6.87 -16.44
C ALA A 119 -16.46 -5.79 -17.15
N ALA A 120 -17.04 -4.60 -17.39
CA ALA A 120 -16.31 -3.46 -17.95
C ALA A 120 -15.15 -3.00 -17.04
N ASP A 121 -15.37 -3.01 -15.73
CA ASP A 121 -14.33 -2.68 -14.76
C ASP A 121 -13.21 -3.72 -14.71
N LEU A 122 -13.53 -5.01 -14.73
CA LEU A 122 -12.53 -6.09 -14.85
C LEU A 122 -11.74 -6.01 -16.16
N LEU A 123 -12.41 -5.65 -17.27
CA LEU A 123 -11.75 -5.45 -18.55
C LEU A 123 -10.80 -4.26 -18.54
N TYR A 124 -11.15 -3.17 -17.83
CA TYR A 124 -10.25 -2.04 -17.61
C TYR A 124 -8.95 -2.49 -16.90
N HIS A 125 -9.08 -3.17 -15.77
CA HIS A 125 -7.93 -3.64 -14.99
C HIS A 125 -7.05 -4.61 -15.81
N THR A 126 -7.70 -5.50 -16.57
CA THR A 126 -7.01 -6.44 -17.48
C THR A 126 -6.24 -5.69 -18.56
N ARG A 127 -6.89 -4.72 -19.23
CA ARG A 127 -6.26 -3.89 -20.25
C ARG A 127 -5.08 -3.10 -19.71
N PHE A 128 -5.14 -2.64 -18.46
CA PHE A 128 -4.03 -1.92 -17.84
C PHE A 128 -2.80 -2.80 -17.70
N LEU A 129 -2.97 -4.01 -17.18
CA LEU A 129 -1.87 -4.99 -17.05
C LEU A 129 -1.35 -5.46 -18.42
N ASP A 130 -2.24 -5.65 -19.40
CA ASP A 130 -1.88 -6.02 -20.77
C ASP A 130 -1.10 -4.90 -21.49
N ALA A 131 -1.49 -3.64 -21.31
CA ALA A 131 -0.78 -2.49 -21.90
C ALA A 131 0.63 -2.29 -21.31
N MET A 132 0.88 -2.83 -20.12
CA MET A 132 2.21 -2.93 -19.52
C MET A 132 3.00 -4.16 -20.00
N ASN A 133 2.49 -4.97 -20.94
CA ASN A 133 3.13 -6.21 -21.40
C ASN A 133 3.47 -7.21 -20.28
N LEU A 134 2.63 -7.27 -19.24
CA LEU A 134 2.82 -8.17 -18.10
C LEU A 134 2.23 -9.56 -18.39
N ASP A 135 2.83 -10.62 -17.87
CA ASP A 135 2.34 -11.98 -18.02
C ASP A 135 1.19 -12.31 -17.05
N GLU A 136 0.66 -13.54 -17.12
CA GLU A 136 -0.49 -13.99 -16.33
C GLU A 136 -0.22 -14.06 -14.81
N SER A 137 1.03 -13.94 -14.33
CA SER A 137 1.36 -13.96 -12.90
C SER A 137 0.93 -12.69 -12.15
N HIS A 138 0.56 -11.66 -12.92
CA HIS A 138 0.01 -10.39 -12.44
C HIS A 138 -1.53 -10.44 -12.43
N LYS A 139 -2.10 -10.36 -11.23
CA LYS A 139 -3.48 -10.79 -10.96
C LYS A 139 -4.45 -9.67 -10.62
N ILE A 140 -5.73 -9.93 -10.83
CA ILE A 140 -6.87 -9.07 -10.46
C ILE A 140 -7.66 -9.82 -9.39
N ILE A 141 -7.78 -9.25 -8.19
CA ILE A 141 -8.42 -9.91 -7.05
C ILE A 141 -9.85 -9.41 -6.92
N LEU A 142 -10.81 -10.31 -6.75
CA LEU A 142 -12.22 -9.97 -6.60
C LEU A 142 -12.88 -10.79 -5.49
N HIS A 143 -13.67 -10.14 -4.64
CA HIS A 143 -14.59 -10.85 -3.75
C HIS A 143 -15.80 -11.39 -4.53
N VAL A 144 -16.46 -12.42 -4.01
CA VAL A 144 -17.61 -13.04 -4.67
C VAL A 144 -18.79 -12.06 -4.80
N GLY A 145 -19.05 -11.25 -3.76
CA GLY A 145 -20.07 -10.19 -3.79
C GLY A 145 -21.14 -10.33 -2.71
N GLY A 146 -22.42 -10.20 -3.07
CA GLY A 146 -23.55 -10.26 -2.13
C GLY A 146 -24.23 -11.63 -2.10
N VAL A 147 -24.91 -11.99 -1.00
CA VAL A 147 -25.72 -13.23 -0.91
C VAL A 147 -27.12 -13.09 -1.50
N TYR A 148 -27.68 -11.89 -1.54
CA TYR A 148 -29.00 -11.59 -2.12
C TYR A 148 -30.13 -12.53 -1.68
N GLY A 149 -30.12 -12.95 -0.40
CA GLY A 149 -31.14 -13.82 0.21
C GLY A 149 -30.91 -15.32 0.03
N ASP A 150 -30.14 -15.74 -0.98
CA ASP A 150 -29.79 -17.14 -1.22
C ASP A 150 -28.34 -17.26 -1.68
N LYS A 151 -27.49 -17.71 -0.76
CA LYS A 151 -26.04 -17.87 -0.96
C LYS A 151 -25.73 -18.86 -2.09
N LYS A 152 -26.43 -20.00 -2.17
CA LYS A 152 -26.15 -21.01 -3.20
C LYS A 152 -26.46 -20.45 -4.60
N SER A 153 -27.63 -19.85 -4.76
CA SER A 153 -27.99 -19.17 -6.01
C SER A 153 -27.04 -18.02 -6.35
N ALA A 154 -26.52 -17.30 -5.35
CA ALA A 154 -25.53 -16.24 -5.57
C ALA A 154 -24.16 -16.74 -6.04
N MET A 155 -23.71 -17.88 -5.52
CA MET A 155 -22.48 -18.54 -5.99
C MET A 155 -22.66 -19.05 -7.43
N GLU A 156 -23.81 -19.64 -7.75
CA GLU A 156 -24.14 -20.10 -9.11
C GLU A 156 -24.15 -18.93 -10.10
N ARG A 157 -24.77 -17.79 -9.74
CA ARG A 157 -24.71 -16.56 -10.56
C ARG A 157 -23.28 -16.06 -10.78
N PHE A 158 -22.42 -16.10 -9.76
CA PHE A 158 -21.02 -15.73 -9.92
C PHE A 158 -20.35 -16.58 -11.01
N ILE A 159 -20.55 -17.90 -10.93
CA ILE A 159 -19.98 -18.87 -11.87
C ILE A 159 -20.49 -18.65 -13.29
N GLU A 160 -21.80 -18.44 -13.45
CA GLU A 160 -22.43 -18.21 -14.76
C GLU A 160 -21.97 -16.90 -15.40
N ASN A 161 -21.86 -15.83 -14.62
CA ASN A 161 -21.38 -14.54 -15.11
C ASN A 161 -19.88 -14.58 -15.38
N TYR A 162 -19.09 -15.28 -14.56
CA TYR A 162 -17.66 -15.50 -14.81
C TYR A 162 -17.42 -16.16 -16.15
N LYS A 163 -18.17 -17.22 -16.49
CA LYS A 163 -18.03 -17.94 -17.77
C LYS A 163 -18.28 -17.07 -19.00
N GLN A 164 -19.00 -15.96 -18.85
CA GLN A 164 -19.30 -15.01 -19.92
C GLN A 164 -18.27 -13.88 -20.04
N LEU A 165 -17.32 -13.79 -19.11
CA LEU A 165 -16.25 -12.79 -19.18
C LEU A 165 -15.30 -13.06 -20.35
N ASP A 166 -14.64 -11.99 -20.79
CA ASP A 166 -13.59 -12.05 -21.80
C ASP A 166 -12.43 -12.96 -21.33
N GLU A 167 -11.89 -13.78 -22.23
CA GLU A 167 -10.81 -14.74 -21.92
C GLU A 167 -9.58 -14.05 -21.29
N ARG A 168 -9.31 -12.78 -21.65
CA ARG A 168 -8.23 -12.00 -21.05
C ARG A 168 -8.44 -11.78 -19.55
N ILE A 169 -9.68 -11.64 -19.12
CA ILE A 169 -10.04 -11.51 -17.70
C ILE A 169 -9.79 -12.84 -16.99
N HIS A 170 -10.18 -13.98 -17.60
CA HIS A 170 -9.97 -15.32 -17.00
C HIS A 170 -8.49 -15.61 -16.69
N LYS A 171 -7.57 -15.12 -17.52
CA LYS A 171 -6.12 -15.30 -17.32
C LYS A 171 -5.58 -14.63 -16.05
N ARG A 172 -6.30 -13.63 -15.52
CA ARG A 172 -5.81 -12.77 -14.44
C ARG A 172 -6.70 -12.73 -13.21
N LEU A 173 -8.00 -12.96 -13.37
CA LEU A 173 -8.95 -12.89 -12.28
C LEU A 173 -8.70 -14.03 -11.30
N ILE A 174 -8.62 -13.69 -10.02
CA ILE A 174 -8.53 -14.60 -8.87
C ILE A 174 -9.51 -14.12 -7.82
N ILE A 175 -9.96 -15.03 -6.94
CA ILE A 175 -11.01 -14.73 -5.96
C ILE A 175 -10.52 -14.84 -4.52
N GLU A 176 -11.17 -14.12 -3.61
CA GLU A 176 -10.75 -13.97 -2.21
C GLU A 176 -11.93 -14.16 -1.25
N ASN A 177 -11.68 -14.85 -0.12
CA ASN A 177 -12.64 -14.94 0.99
C ASN A 177 -12.88 -13.56 1.63
N ASP A 178 -14.06 -13.35 2.22
CA ASP A 178 -14.43 -12.06 2.82
C ASP A 178 -14.85 -12.17 4.28
N ASP A 179 -14.95 -11.03 4.96
CA ASP A 179 -15.17 -10.92 6.41
C ASP A 179 -16.60 -11.25 6.86
N ARG A 180 -17.54 -11.60 5.97
CA ARG A 180 -18.99 -11.65 6.29
C ARG A 180 -19.83 -12.71 5.59
N GLN A 181 -19.62 -12.92 4.29
CA GLN A 181 -20.58 -13.59 3.41
C GLN A 181 -20.03 -14.91 2.89
N TYR A 182 -18.81 -14.90 2.35
CA TYR A 182 -18.18 -16.06 1.72
C TYR A 182 -16.91 -16.46 2.47
N THR A 183 -16.95 -17.63 3.11
CA THR A 183 -15.80 -18.24 3.79
C THR A 183 -14.81 -18.75 2.75
N ILE A 184 -13.65 -19.21 3.21
CA ILE A 184 -12.65 -19.82 2.32
C ILE A 184 -13.16 -21.08 1.60
N SER A 185 -13.98 -21.90 2.26
CA SER A 185 -14.56 -23.11 1.65
C SER A 185 -15.55 -22.77 0.53
N ASP A 186 -16.40 -21.76 0.72
CA ASP A 186 -17.30 -21.29 -0.34
C ASP A 186 -16.51 -20.85 -1.58
N VAL A 187 -15.46 -20.05 -1.35
CA VAL A 187 -14.64 -19.50 -2.42
C VAL A 187 -13.88 -20.62 -3.15
N LEU A 188 -13.36 -21.61 -2.43
CA LEU A 188 -12.74 -22.80 -3.04
C LEU A 188 -13.75 -23.62 -3.87
N SER A 189 -14.98 -23.77 -3.41
CA SER A 189 -16.03 -24.50 -4.16
C SER A 189 -16.44 -23.79 -5.45
N ILE A 190 -16.36 -22.45 -5.48
CA ILE A 190 -16.53 -21.66 -6.70
C ILE A 190 -15.31 -21.87 -7.61
N ALA A 191 -14.11 -21.72 -7.06
CA ALA A 191 -12.85 -21.82 -7.78
C ALA A 191 -12.70 -23.17 -8.50
N GLU A 192 -13.10 -24.27 -7.88
CA GLU A 192 -13.10 -25.60 -8.50
C GLU A 192 -13.92 -25.63 -9.80
N LYS A 193 -15.07 -24.93 -9.84
CA LYS A 193 -15.98 -24.93 -10.99
C LYS A 193 -15.55 -24.02 -12.13
N ILE A 194 -14.72 -23.00 -11.83
CA ILE A 194 -14.27 -22.00 -12.82
C ILE A 194 -12.76 -22.05 -13.08
N ASN A 195 -12.05 -22.95 -12.40
CA ASN A 195 -10.60 -23.15 -12.48
C ASN A 195 -9.81 -21.83 -12.30
N THR A 196 -10.06 -21.12 -11.20
CA THR A 196 -9.37 -19.87 -10.85
C THR A 196 -8.61 -19.99 -9.53
N PRO A 197 -7.44 -19.36 -9.37
CA PRO A 197 -6.76 -19.30 -8.08
C PRO A 197 -7.56 -18.60 -6.97
N VAL A 198 -7.33 -19.03 -5.74
CA VAL A 198 -7.90 -18.44 -4.51
C VAL A 198 -6.82 -17.75 -3.69
N VAL A 199 -7.05 -16.48 -3.35
CA VAL A 199 -6.29 -15.71 -2.36
C VAL A 199 -6.89 -15.98 -1.00
N PHE A 200 -6.08 -16.47 -0.08
CA PHE A 200 -6.44 -16.56 1.33
C PHE A 200 -6.17 -15.22 2.01
N ASP A 201 -7.18 -14.63 2.64
CA ASP A 201 -7.04 -13.50 3.57
C ASP A 201 -7.27 -13.98 5.01
N ASN A 202 -6.24 -13.78 5.85
CA ASN A 202 -6.23 -14.28 7.22
C ASN A 202 -7.21 -13.54 8.13
N LEU A 203 -7.38 -12.22 7.96
CA LEU A 203 -8.26 -11.43 8.82
C LEU A 203 -9.72 -11.68 8.44
N HIS A 204 -10.01 -11.80 7.15
CA HIS A 204 -11.33 -12.22 6.68
C HIS A 204 -11.70 -13.60 7.24
N HIS A 205 -10.76 -14.56 7.22
CA HIS A 205 -10.98 -15.86 7.83
C HIS A 205 -11.17 -15.79 9.36
N GLU A 206 -10.41 -14.94 10.06
CA GLU A 206 -10.63 -14.69 11.50
C GLU A 206 -12.04 -14.12 11.78
N CYS A 207 -12.57 -13.27 10.90
CA CYS A 207 -13.88 -12.64 11.05
C CYS A 207 -15.05 -13.55 10.62
N ASN A 208 -14.84 -14.39 9.62
CA ASN A 208 -15.81 -15.28 9.01
C ASN A 208 -15.17 -16.67 8.80
N PRO A 209 -14.97 -17.41 9.90
CA PRO A 209 -14.19 -18.64 9.88
C PRO A 209 -14.93 -19.78 9.21
N ASP A 210 -14.13 -20.71 8.71
CA ASP A 210 -14.55 -22.08 8.45
C ASP A 210 -13.64 -22.99 9.29
N ASP A 211 -14.22 -23.58 10.34
CA ASP A 211 -13.49 -24.36 11.33
C ASP A 211 -13.29 -25.83 10.93
N GLU A 212 -13.63 -26.23 9.69
CA GLU A 212 -13.42 -27.60 9.22
C GLU A 212 -11.92 -27.94 9.09
N LEU A 213 -11.08 -26.95 8.76
CA LEU A 213 -9.63 -27.09 8.65
C LEU A 213 -8.91 -25.96 9.41
N SER A 214 -7.65 -26.18 9.77
CA SER A 214 -6.80 -25.12 10.32
C SER A 214 -6.43 -24.08 9.27
N GLU A 215 -6.03 -22.88 9.73
CA GLU A 215 -5.52 -21.80 8.85
C GLU A 215 -4.43 -22.29 7.88
N ALA A 216 -3.51 -23.14 8.36
CA ALA A 216 -2.43 -23.70 7.55
C ALA A 216 -2.93 -24.67 6.49
N GLU A 217 -3.94 -25.49 6.81
CA GLU A 217 -4.57 -26.42 5.89
C GLU A 217 -5.39 -25.67 4.83
N TRP A 218 -6.12 -24.62 5.20
CA TRP A 218 -6.80 -23.74 4.23
C TRP A 218 -5.83 -23.06 3.27
N MET A 219 -4.66 -22.63 3.74
CA MET A 219 -3.60 -22.12 2.87
C MET A 219 -3.08 -23.20 1.91
N ILE A 220 -2.99 -24.47 2.34
CA ILE A 220 -2.60 -25.60 1.47
C ILE A 220 -3.69 -25.88 0.42
N GLU A 221 -4.97 -25.91 0.79
CA GLU A 221 -6.07 -26.09 -0.17
C GLU A 221 -6.10 -24.95 -1.18
N SER A 222 -5.94 -23.72 -0.71
CA SER A 222 -5.80 -22.55 -1.57
C SER A 222 -4.63 -22.71 -2.53
N LYS A 223 -3.46 -23.19 -2.08
CA LYS A 223 -2.28 -23.39 -2.92
C LYS A 223 -2.54 -24.31 -4.11
N LYS A 224 -3.39 -25.33 -3.96
CA LYS A 224 -3.72 -26.28 -5.05
C LYS A 224 -4.39 -25.61 -6.25
N THR A 225 -5.02 -24.46 -6.04
CA THR A 225 -5.67 -23.67 -7.11
C THR A 225 -4.69 -22.83 -7.94
N TRP A 226 -3.42 -22.70 -7.51
CA TRP A 226 -2.41 -21.89 -8.19
C TRP A 226 -1.54 -22.74 -9.13
N GLY A 227 -1.68 -22.51 -10.44
CA GLY A 227 -0.85 -23.10 -11.48
C GLY A 227 0.45 -22.35 -11.76
N ILE A 228 1.27 -22.89 -12.67
CA ILE A 228 2.58 -22.34 -13.02
C ILE A 228 2.47 -20.90 -13.57
N LYS A 229 1.45 -20.65 -14.42
CA LYS A 229 1.22 -19.33 -15.01
C LYS A 229 0.77 -18.27 -14.02
N ASP A 230 0.18 -18.69 -12.89
CA ASP A 230 -0.27 -17.77 -11.84
C ASP A 230 0.89 -17.27 -10.97
N GLY A 231 2.03 -17.95 -11.04
CA GLY A 231 3.18 -17.75 -10.19
C GLY A 231 2.97 -18.36 -8.78
N GLN A 232 3.78 -17.88 -7.85
CA GLN A 232 3.74 -18.32 -6.46
C GLN A 232 2.39 -17.98 -5.82
N GLN A 233 1.92 -18.75 -4.83
CA GLN A 233 0.68 -18.41 -4.13
C GLN A 233 0.81 -17.02 -3.49
N LYS A 234 -0.21 -16.20 -3.66
CA LYS A 234 -0.35 -14.92 -2.97
C LYS A 234 -1.40 -15.05 -1.86
N ILE A 235 -1.10 -14.52 -0.68
CA ILE A 235 -2.07 -14.34 0.40
C ILE A 235 -2.16 -12.87 0.79
N HIS A 236 -3.25 -12.52 1.45
CA HIS A 236 -3.43 -11.23 2.11
C HIS A 236 -3.21 -11.40 3.61
N TYR A 237 -2.41 -10.49 4.17
CA TYR A 237 -2.13 -10.44 5.59
C TYR A 237 -2.57 -9.10 6.18
N ALA A 238 -3.56 -9.17 7.08
CA ALA A 238 -4.03 -8.06 7.88
C ALA A 238 -4.14 -8.46 9.36
N GLN A 239 -4.34 -7.45 10.21
CA GLN A 239 -4.59 -7.61 11.63
C GLN A 239 -5.75 -6.70 12.02
N GLN A 240 -6.58 -7.15 12.97
CA GLN A 240 -7.69 -6.35 13.48
C GLN A 240 -7.18 -5.08 14.19
N ASP A 241 -7.80 -3.94 13.86
CA ASP A 241 -7.71 -2.71 14.64
C ASP A 241 -8.57 -2.85 15.90
N ALA A 242 -7.94 -2.86 17.07
CA ALA A 242 -8.59 -3.15 18.35
C ALA A 242 -9.67 -2.12 18.74
N GLU A 243 -9.65 -0.92 18.15
CA GLU A 243 -10.58 0.16 18.49
C GLU A 243 -11.71 0.33 17.45
N LYS A 244 -11.71 -0.48 16.38
CA LYS A 244 -12.68 -0.36 15.27
C LYS A 244 -13.52 -1.63 15.12
N ARG A 245 -14.53 -1.55 14.24
CA ARG A 245 -15.40 -2.68 13.89
C ARG A 245 -14.59 -3.91 13.47
N LEU A 246 -15.16 -5.09 13.66
CA LEU A 246 -14.63 -6.35 13.14
C LEU A 246 -14.35 -6.23 11.62
N GLY A 247 -13.21 -6.77 11.19
CA GLY A 247 -12.65 -6.68 9.84
C GLY A 247 -11.92 -5.37 9.54
N ALA A 248 -11.82 -4.43 10.48
CA ALA A 248 -11.08 -3.19 10.25
C ALA A 248 -9.57 -3.43 10.36
N HIS A 249 -8.83 -3.07 9.30
CA HIS A 249 -7.38 -3.27 9.27
C HIS A 249 -6.66 -2.31 10.22
N SER A 250 -5.67 -2.85 10.95
CA SER A 250 -4.79 -2.12 11.86
C SER A 250 -4.03 -0.98 11.18
N ARG A 251 -3.61 0.00 11.99
CA ARG A 251 -2.81 1.14 11.52
C ARG A 251 -1.47 0.69 10.93
N THR A 252 -0.81 -0.26 11.59
CA THR A 252 0.48 -0.85 11.25
C THR A 252 0.46 -2.33 11.58
N VAL A 253 1.34 -3.11 10.97
CA VAL A 253 1.61 -4.49 11.36
C VAL A 253 2.28 -4.56 12.74
N ASP A 254 1.74 -5.38 13.64
CA ASP A 254 2.43 -5.87 14.83
C ASP A 254 3.38 -7.00 14.40
N LEU A 255 4.69 -6.73 14.48
CA LEU A 255 5.72 -7.68 14.04
C LEU A 255 5.79 -8.94 14.88
N LYS A 256 5.43 -8.90 16.15
CA LYS A 256 5.43 -10.09 17.01
C LYS A 256 4.31 -11.05 16.62
N LYS A 257 3.13 -10.50 16.30
CA LYS A 257 2.02 -11.29 15.72
C LYS A 257 2.37 -11.81 14.33
N PHE A 258 2.97 -10.99 13.47
CA PHE A 258 3.42 -11.42 12.15
C PHE A 258 4.50 -12.50 12.22
N ALA A 259 5.46 -12.42 13.14
CA ALA A 259 6.48 -13.46 13.34
C ALA A 259 5.85 -14.81 13.72
N LYS A 260 4.83 -14.81 14.58
CA LYS A 260 4.07 -16.02 14.95
C LYS A 260 3.31 -16.57 13.75
N PHE A 261 2.60 -15.73 13.01
CA PHE A 261 1.93 -16.13 11.77
C PHE A 261 2.92 -16.75 10.78
N TYR A 262 4.02 -16.05 10.51
CA TYR A 262 5.08 -16.51 9.63
C TYR A 262 5.61 -17.88 10.05
N SER A 263 5.85 -18.12 11.35
CA SER A 263 6.34 -19.44 11.83
C SER A 263 5.37 -20.59 11.57
N LYS A 264 4.07 -20.31 11.42
CA LYS A 264 3.01 -21.30 11.18
C LYS A 264 2.68 -21.52 9.71
N LEU A 265 3.27 -20.74 8.80
CA LEU A 265 3.05 -20.92 7.37
C LEU A 265 3.42 -22.35 6.93
N PRO A 266 2.59 -23.01 6.10
CA PRO A 266 2.85 -24.37 5.64
C PRO A 266 4.09 -24.46 4.75
N THR A 267 4.46 -23.36 4.08
CA THR A 267 5.68 -23.24 3.28
C THR A 267 6.17 -21.79 3.29
N LYS A 268 7.46 -21.58 3.00
CA LYS A 268 8.06 -20.25 2.79
C LYS A 268 7.96 -19.80 1.33
N GLU A 269 7.34 -20.61 0.47
CA GLU A 269 7.02 -20.29 -0.92
C GLU A 269 5.63 -19.65 -1.06
N ILE A 270 5.34 -18.64 -0.24
CA ILE A 270 4.13 -17.80 -0.32
C ILE A 270 4.55 -16.33 -0.46
N ASP A 271 3.84 -15.57 -1.28
CA ASP A 271 3.97 -14.11 -1.36
C ASP A 271 2.89 -13.46 -0.49
N ILE A 272 3.25 -12.45 0.31
CA ILE A 272 2.37 -11.88 1.34
C ILE A 272 2.11 -10.41 1.06
N MET A 273 0.85 -10.06 0.81
CA MET A 273 0.40 -8.67 0.63
C MET A 273 -0.05 -8.12 1.99
N PHE A 274 0.62 -7.09 2.49
CA PHE A 274 0.17 -6.39 3.69
C PHE A 274 -0.98 -5.43 3.39
N GLU A 275 -2.09 -5.70 4.07
CA GLU A 275 -3.36 -5.00 3.99
C GLU A 275 -3.51 -4.08 5.22
N VAL A 276 -2.55 -3.19 5.48
CA VAL A 276 -2.57 -2.28 6.66
C VAL A 276 -2.59 -0.81 6.25
N LYS A 277 -2.86 0.12 7.18
CA LYS A 277 -3.06 1.55 6.82
C LYS A 277 -1.77 2.30 6.50
N ASP A 278 -0.63 1.93 7.08
CA ASP A 278 0.68 2.58 6.84
C ASP A 278 1.49 1.94 5.69
N LYS A 279 0.87 1.03 4.94
CA LYS A 279 1.30 0.62 3.60
C LYS A 279 2.74 0.08 3.55
N ASN A 280 3.58 0.71 2.74
CA ASN A 280 4.99 0.40 2.53
C ASN A 280 5.82 0.41 3.81
N LEU A 281 5.41 1.17 4.83
CA LEU A 281 6.15 1.19 6.10
C LEU A 281 6.08 -0.17 6.78
N SER A 282 4.89 -0.76 6.91
CA SER A 282 4.75 -2.13 7.39
C SER A 282 5.40 -3.16 6.48
N ALA A 283 5.35 -2.99 5.15
CA ALA A 283 6.07 -3.91 4.25
C ALA A 283 7.57 -3.94 4.56
N ILE A 284 8.20 -2.78 4.80
CA ILE A 284 9.61 -2.71 5.22
C ILE A 284 9.82 -3.37 6.59
N LYS A 285 8.90 -3.20 7.56
CA LYS A 285 8.97 -3.90 8.84
C LYS A 285 9.05 -5.41 8.64
N GLY A 286 8.17 -5.95 7.80
CA GLY A 286 8.13 -7.38 7.46
C GLY A 286 9.39 -7.85 6.75
N ILE A 287 9.87 -7.09 5.76
CA ILE A 287 11.11 -7.39 5.04
C ILE A 287 12.31 -7.41 6.00
N ASN A 288 12.43 -6.41 6.87
CA ASN A 288 13.51 -6.34 7.85
C ASN A 288 13.44 -7.48 8.87
N LEU A 289 12.24 -7.95 9.24
CA LEU A 289 12.08 -9.11 10.10
C LEU A 289 12.61 -10.39 9.46
N LEU A 290 12.41 -10.57 8.15
CA LEU A 290 12.77 -11.78 7.41
C LEU A 290 14.17 -11.73 6.76
N ALA A 291 14.78 -10.54 6.69
CA ALA A 291 16.10 -10.36 6.09
C ALA A 291 17.20 -11.06 6.89
N THR A 292 18.32 -11.37 6.22
CA THR A 292 19.55 -11.74 6.91
C THR A 292 19.93 -10.64 7.90
N PRO A 293 20.08 -10.96 9.21
CA PRO A 293 20.28 -9.95 10.24
C PRO A 293 21.47 -9.03 9.96
N HIS A 294 21.21 -7.74 9.79
CA HIS A 294 22.24 -6.71 9.68
C HIS A 294 21.72 -5.39 10.23
N ILE A 295 22.39 -4.87 11.28
CA ILE A 295 21.97 -3.67 12.01
C ILE A 295 21.75 -2.43 11.12
N LYS A 296 22.46 -2.32 9.98
CA LYS A 296 22.33 -1.23 9.00
C LYS A 296 20.89 -1.05 8.48
N TYR A 297 20.09 -2.13 8.41
CA TYR A 297 18.69 -2.02 8.02
C TYR A 297 17.88 -1.23 9.05
N LEU A 298 18.09 -1.47 10.35
CA LEU A 298 17.42 -0.72 11.41
C LEU A 298 17.98 0.70 11.53
N GLU A 299 19.27 0.92 11.28
CA GLU A 299 19.86 2.26 11.27
C GLU A 299 19.32 3.13 10.14
N LYS A 300 19.16 2.56 8.94
CA LYS A 300 18.51 3.23 7.79
C LYS A 300 17.09 3.68 8.16
N GLU A 301 16.31 2.78 8.74
CA GLU A 301 14.94 3.09 9.15
C GLU A 301 14.90 4.07 10.33
N TRP A 302 15.82 3.93 11.29
CA TRP A 302 15.96 4.90 12.37
C TRP A 302 16.21 6.30 11.85
N GLY A 303 17.08 6.43 10.83
CA GLY A 303 17.31 7.70 10.14
C GLY A 303 16.03 8.38 9.66
N ARG A 304 15.04 7.61 9.20
CA ARG A 304 13.74 8.08 8.72
C ARG A 304 12.76 8.37 9.86
N TYR A 305 12.72 7.53 10.89
CA TYR A 305 11.76 7.63 12.00
C TYR A 305 12.17 8.61 13.10
N LYS A 306 13.46 8.89 13.29
CA LYS A 306 13.98 9.48 14.54
C LYS A 306 13.29 10.77 14.96
N TYR A 307 13.01 11.69 14.04
CA TYR A 307 12.35 12.95 14.41
C TYR A 307 10.85 12.83 14.60
N TRP A 308 10.22 11.86 13.93
CA TRP A 308 8.82 11.53 14.18
C TRP A 308 8.67 10.90 15.57
N VAL A 309 9.56 9.97 15.93
CA VAL A 309 9.62 9.43 17.30
C VAL A 309 9.92 10.53 18.32
N LEU A 310 10.86 11.43 18.04
CA LEU A 310 11.20 12.53 18.95
C LEU A 310 10.01 13.48 19.21
N GLU A 311 9.22 13.77 18.17
CA GLU A 311 8.02 14.60 18.26
C GLU A 311 6.97 14.00 19.20
N HIS A 312 6.90 12.66 19.27
CA HIS A 312 5.98 11.95 20.15
C HIS A 312 6.57 11.63 21.54
N SER A 313 7.85 11.24 21.63
CA SER A 313 8.48 10.79 22.87
C SER A 313 10.02 10.87 22.86
N PRO A 314 10.62 11.90 23.49
CA PRO A 314 12.07 11.98 23.69
C PRO A 314 12.65 10.83 24.52
N GLN A 315 11.86 10.26 25.44
CA GLN A 315 12.26 9.08 26.20
C GLN A 315 12.49 7.89 25.26
N ILE A 316 11.48 7.51 24.47
CA ILE A 316 11.59 6.38 23.54
C ILE A 316 12.65 6.64 22.46
N TYR A 317 12.80 7.88 22.02
CA TYR A 317 13.91 8.27 21.14
C TYR A 317 15.26 7.84 21.71
N ASN A 318 15.49 8.07 23.01
CA ASN A 318 16.72 7.67 23.67
C ASN A 318 16.81 6.15 23.86
N GLU A 319 15.72 5.46 24.19
CA GLU A 319 15.69 3.99 24.27
C GLU A 319 16.13 3.34 22.96
N ILE A 320 15.56 3.77 21.82
CA ILE A 320 15.96 3.28 20.49
C ILE A 320 17.44 3.59 20.21
N ARG A 321 17.93 4.78 20.59
CA ARG A 321 19.35 5.10 20.44
C ARG A 321 20.26 4.19 21.24
N GLN A 322 19.88 3.79 22.46
CA GLN A 322 20.64 2.81 23.23
C GLN A 322 20.55 1.42 22.60
N LEU A 323 19.36 1.00 22.19
CA LEU A 323 19.10 -0.29 21.54
C LEU A 323 20.00 -0.50 20.31
N LEU A 324 20.22 0.55 19.51
CA LEU A 324 21.03 0.50 18.29
C LEU A 324 22.55 0.68 18.54
N LYS A 325 23.03 0.81 19.78
CA LYS A 325 24.47 0.91 20.07
C LYS A 325 25.19 -0.41 19.84
N ASP A 326 24.57 -1.53 20.20
CA ASP A 326 25.13 -2.85 19.96
C ASP A 326 25.05 -3.17 18.46
N LYS A 327 26.20 -3.24 17.80
CA LYS A 327 26.30 -3.51 16.36
C LYS A 327 26.28 -5.00 16.02
N ASN A 328 26.37 -5.87 17.03
CA ASN A 328 26.38 -7.32 16.87
C ASN A 328 25.00 -7.95 17.07
N HIS A 329 24.03 -7.18 17.58
CA HIS A 329 22.66 -7.62 17.78
C HIS A 329 21.71 -7.03 16.72
N TYR A 330 20.62 -7.75 16.41
CA TYR A 330 19.60 -7.31 15.45
C TYR A 330 18.21 -7.31 16.10
N PRO A 331 17.90 -6.29 16.95
CA PRO A 331 16.68 -6.24 17.74
C PRO A 331 15.46 -5.76 16.93
N VAL A 332 15.16 -6.39 15.79
CA VAL A 332 14.16 -5.90 14.83
C VAL A 332 12.75 -5.77 15.41
N ILE A 333 12.30 -6.75 16.20
CA ILE A 333 10.96 -6.71 16.83
C ILE A 333 10.91 -5.58 17.86
N GLU A 334 11.87 -5.54 18.78
CA GLU A 334 11.92 -4.53 19.84
C GLU A 334 12.04 -3.11 19.26
N PHE A 335 12.86 -2.93 18.22
CA PHE A 335 13.04 -1.65 17.53
C PHE A 335 11.71 -1.09 17.00
N TYR A 336 10.93 -1.90 16.30
CA TYR A 336 9.65 -1.45 15.76
C TYR A 336 8.56 -1.35 16.82
N GLU A 337 8.56 -2.22 17.85
CA GLU A 337 7.68 -2.07 19.01
C GLU A 337 7.88 -0.72 19.71
N TRP A 338 9.14 -0.27 19.88
CA TRP A 338 9.42 1.05 20.42
C TRP A 338 8.90 2.18 19.53
N ILE A 339 9.11 2.09 18.21
CA ILE A 339 8.57 3.07 17.26
C ILE A 339 7.05 3.14 17.38
N ASP A 340 6.36 2.00 17.36
CA ASP A 340 4.90 1.97 17.39
C ASP A 340 4.34 2.52 18.70
N LYS A 341 4.95 2.15 19.85
CA LYS A 341 4.65 2.73 21.17
C LYS A 341 4.87 4.24 21.22
N ALA A 342 5.86 4.78 20.52
CA ALA A 342 6.05 6.22 20.45
C ALA A 342 4.91 6.87 19.66
N LEU A 343 4.59 6.34 18.48
CA LEU A 343 3.59 6.92 17.58
C LEU A 343 2.14 6.82 18.09
N GLU A 344 1.87 5.97 19.10
CA GLU A 344 0.59 5.93 19.81
C GLU A 344 0.43 7.07 20.84
N LYS A 345 1.53 7.67 21.30
CA LYS A 345 1.46 8.79 22.26
C LYS A 345 1.00 10.06 21.55
N PRO A 346 0.17 10.91 22.19
CA PRO A 346 -0.18 12.20 21.60
C PRO A 346 1.03 13.13 21.54
N ILE A 347 1.10 13.93 20.48
CA ILE A 347 2.10 14.99 20.34
C ILE A 347 1.80 16.09 21.37
N ARG A 348 2.82 16.55 22.09
CA ARG A 348 2.73 17.66 23.05
C ARG A 348 3.56 18.84 22.55
N GLY A 349 3.17 20.07 22.91
CA GLY A 349 3.85 21.28 22.45
C GLY A 349 5.37 21.23 22.67
N GLY A 350 5.82 20.87 23.88
CA GLY A 350 7.25 20.76 24.20
C GLY A 350 7.99 19.69 23.40
N THR A 351 7.38 18.53 23.11
CA THR A 351 8.04 17.47 22.32
C THR A 351 8.10 17.82 20.84
N ALA A 352 7.05 18.46 20.32
CA ALA A 352 7.02 18.98 18.95
C ALA A 352 8.05 20.09 18.73
N VAL A 353 8.15 21.05 19.66
CA VAL A 353 9.17 22.11 19.63
C VAL A 353 10.57 21.52 19.64
N ASN A 354 10.85 20.56 20.51
CA ASN A 354 12.14 19.88 20.59
C ASN A 354 12.52 19.24 19.24
N ALA A 355 11.61 18.44 18.65
CA ALA A 355 11.86 17.81 17.36
C ALA A 355 12.09 18.84 16.24
N ALA A 356 11.30 19.92 16.21
CA ALA A 356 11.44 20.99 15.24
C ALA A 356 12.77 21.74 15.36
N GLN A 357 13.23 22.04 16.58
CA GLN A 357 14.53 22.68 16.84
C GLN A 357 15.69 21.82 16.37
N HIS A 358 15.63 20.50 16.59
CA HIS A 358 16.63 19.58 16.06
C HIS A 358 16.71 19.61 14.53
N ILE A 359 15.58 19.71 13.82
CA ILE A 359 15.56 19.82 12.36
C ILE A 359 16.02 21.20 11.91
N TRP A 360 15.61 22.26 12.61
CA TRP A 360 16.01 23.64 12.34
C TRP A 360 17.52 23.80 12.30
N GLY A 361 18.26 23.18 13.24
CA GLY A 361 19.74 23.23 13.25
C GLY A 361 20.41 22.69 11.97
N TYR A 362 19.72 21.90 11.15
CA TYR A 362 20.24 21.45 9.85
C TYR A 362 20.01 22.46 8.72
N VAL A 363 19.11 23.43 8.88
CA VAL A 363 18.62 24.28 7.79
C VAL A 363 18.61 25.77 8.12
N GLU A 364 18.99 26.16 9.34
CA GLU A 364 18.90 27.54 9.82
C GLU A 364 19.85 28.51 9.13
N ASP A 365 20.92 28.00 8.52
CA ASP A 365 21.87 28.75 7.70
C ASP A 365 21.24 29.31 6.42
N LEU A 366 20.12 28.73 5.96
CA LEU A 366 19.34 29.25 4.84
C LEU A 366 18.29 30.30 5.25
N ALA A 367 18.11 30.55 6.54
CA ALA A 367 17.03 31.40 7.03
C ALA A 367 17.43 32.88 7.10
N ASP A 368 16.76 33.71 6.29
CA ASP A 368 16.79 35.15 6.47
C ASP A 368 16.05 35.60 7.75
N ALA A 369 16.16 36.89 8.10
CA ALA A 369 15.53 37.44 9.31
C ALA A 369 14.01 37.20 9.35
N LYS A 370 13.34 37.25 8.20
CA LYS A 370 11.90 37.01 8.07
C LYS A 370 11.55 35.54 8.33
N THR A 371 12.33 34.62 7.79
CA THR A 371 12.18 33.17 7.95
C THR A 371 12.42 32.77 9.40
N ARG A 372 13.45 33.33 10.05
CA ARG A 372 13.72 33.13 11.48
C ARG A 372 12.56 33.61 12.35
N ALA A 373 12.08 34.85 12.14
CA ALA A 373 10.92 35.37 12.86
C ALA A 373 9.62 34.58 12.58
N ASN A 374 9.49 33.94 11.42
CA ASN A 374 8.39 33.02 11.14
C ASN A 374 8.56 31.69 11.89
N PHE A 375 9.78 31.15 11.96
CA PHE A 375 10.09 29.95 12.73
C PHE A 375 9.78 30.16 14.22
N ASP A 376 10.31 31.22 14.83
CA ASP A 376 10.13 31.52 16.26
C ASP A 376 8.65 31.63 16.64
N ARG A 377 7.87 32.36 15.83
CA ARG A 377 6.41 32.49 16.03
C ARG A 377 5.67 31.16 15.92
N ASN A 378 6.09 30.26 15.03
CA ASN A 378 5.47 28.94 14.92
C ASN A 378 5.88 28.05 16.11
N ILE A 379 7.10 28.19 16.62
CA ILE A 379 7.55 27.50 17.84
C ILE A 379 6.70 27.90 19.05
N GLU A 380 6.47 29.20 19.27
CA GLU A 380 5.60 29.70 20.35
C GLU A 380 4.19 29.12 20.24
N LYS A 381 3.56 29.20 19.05
CA LYS A 381 2.23 28.65 18.82
C LYS A 381 2.14 27.15 19.09
N VAL A 382 3.15 26.39 18.66
CA VAL A 382 3.19 24.93 18.89
C VAL A 382 3.40 24.63 20.38
N ALA A 383 4.24 25.41 21.08
CA ALA A 383 4.44 25.28 22.52
C ALA A 383 3.13 25.45 23.30
N GLU A 384 2.27 26.37 22.86
CA GLU A 384 0.94 26.65 23.41
C GLU A 384 -0.14 25.62 22.98
N GLY A 385 0.22 24.56 22.23
CA GLY A 385 -0.70 23.51 21.79
C GLY A 385 -1.35 23.76 20.42
N GLY A 386 -0.86 24.74 19.66
CA GLY A 386 -1.27 24.98 18.28
C GLY A 386 -0.80 23.90 17.29
N SER A 387 -1.32 23.97 16.06
CA SER A 387 -1.00 23.00 15.00
C SER A 387 0.49 23.01 14.63
N THR A 388 1.08 21.82 14.45
CA THR A 388 2.46 21.63 13.98
C THR A 388 2.63 21.81 12.47
N LEU A 389 1.53 21.78 11.69
CA LEU A 389 1.59 21.77 10.23
C LEU A 389 2.30 23.00 9.62
N PRO A 390 2.03 24.26 10.05
CA PRO A 390 2.73 25.41 9.50
C PRO A 390 4.26 25.34 9.71
N LEU A 391 4.68 24.87 10.89
CA LEU A 391 6.09 24.67 11.24
C LEU A 391 6.74 23.59 10.38
N LYS A 392 6.09 22.43 10.25
CA LYS A 392 6.55 21.33 9.38
C LYS A 392 6.68 21.78 7.92
N ARG A 393 5.71 22.55 7.40
CA ARG A 393 5.77 23.12 6.04
C ARG A 393 6.95 24.07 5.85
N LEU A 394 7.26 24.90 6.83
CA LEU A 394 8.41 25.81 6.77
C LEU A 394 9.71 25.00 6.73
N LEU A 395 9.90 24.09 7.68
CA LEU A 395 11.09 23.24 7.78
C LEU A 395 11.30 22.41 6.51
N TRP A 396 10.22 21.88 5.93
CA TRP A 396 10.29 21.16 4.66
C TRP A 396 10.77 22.00 3.50
N LYS A 397 10.23 23.22 3.35
CA LYS A 397 10.67 24.13 2.28
C LYS A 397 12.17 24.42 2.36
N LEU A 398 12.70 24.58 3.58
CA LEU A 398 14.12 24.79 3.81
C LEU A 398 14.94 23.53 3.55
N ALA A 399 14.47 22.36 4.00
CA ALA A 399 15.12 21.07 3.73
C ALA A 399 15.26 20.79 2.23
N VAL A 400 14.21 21.12 1.45
CA VAL A 400 14.20 21.01 -0.01
C VAL A 400 15.13 22.04 -0.64
N ALA A 401 15.11 23.29 -0.18
CA ALA A 401 16.01 24.33 -0.70
C ALA A 401 17.49 24.04 -0.42
N LYS A 402 17.78 23.32 0.67
CA LYS A 402 19.13 22.85 1.02
C LYS A 402 19.54 21.55 0.32
N GLU A 403 18.62 20.92 -0.41
CA GLU A 403 18.81 19.61 -1.04
C GLU A 403 19.33 18.56 -0.05
N GLN A 404 18.84 18.57 1.21
CA GLN A 404 19.32 17.67 2.26
C GLN A 404 18.60 16.32 2.20
N PRO A 405 19.20 15.25 1.62
CA PRO A 405 18.48 13.99 1.39
C PRO A 405 18.07 13.34 2.70
N TYR A 406 18.86 13.56 3.76
CA TYR A 406 18.58 13.06 5.09
C TYR A 406 17.24 13.55 5.65
N LEU A 407 16.93 14.84 5.50
CA LEU A 407 15.66 15.42 5.93
C LEU A 407 14.54 15.14 4.93
N MET A 408 14.86 15.11 3.64
CA MET A 408 13.91 14.82 2.57
C MET A 408 13.32 13.41 2.65
N ASN A 409 14.03 12.46 3.27
CA ASN A 409 13.55 11.09 3.50
C ASN A 409 12.96 10.87 4.91
N SER A 410 12.85 11.92 5.74
CA SER A 410 12.34 11.82 7.11
C SER A 410 10.82 11.63 7.16
N LEU A 411 10.33 10.70 7.98
CA LEU A 411 8.89 10.49 8.17
C LEU A 411 8.21 11.56 9.04
N TYR A 412 8.99 12.43 9.67
CA TYR A 412 8.47 13.62 10.38
C TYR A 412 7.55 14.48 9.51
N PHE A 413 7.83 14.51 8.20
CA PHE A 413 7.10 15.28 7.20
C PHE A 413 5.99 14.46 6.49
N ASN A 414 5.65 13.26 6.95
CA ASN A 414 4.68 12.39 6.27
C ASN A 414 3.34 13.09 5.99
N GLU A 415 2.85 13.88 6.96
CA GLU A 415 1.57 14.61 6.86
C GLU A 415 1.56 15.67 5.75
N ILE A 416 2.72 16.21 5.37
CA ILE A 416 2.83 17.29 4.37
C ILE A 416 3.18 16.79 2.96
N TYR A 417 3.59 15.52 2.81
CA TYR A 417 3.97 14.95 1.50
C TYR A 417 2.83 14.93 0.49
N SER A 418 1.58 14.90 0.98
CA SER A 418 0.41 14.99 0.13
C SER A 418 0.21 16.35 -0.57
N GLU A 419 0.87 17.42 -0.10
CA GLU A 419 0.65 18.79 -0.56
C GLU A 419 1.70 19.32 -1.56
N TYR A 420 2.93 18.80 -1.57
CA TYR A 420 4.08 19.44 -2.27
C TYR A 420 4.48 18.85 -3.62
N ALA A 421 3.64 18.02 -4.25
CA ALA A 421 3.94 17.33 -5.50
C ALA A 421 4.35 18.23 -6.70
N LYS A 422 3.99 19.53 -6.70
CA LYS A 422 4.31 20.44 -7.82
C LYS A 422 5.76 20.98 -7.82
N LYS A 423 6.43 21.07 -6.67
CA LYS A 423 7.77 21.71 -6.57
C LYS A 423 8.93 20.70 -6.56
N TYR A 424 8.66 19.46 -6.15
CA TYR A 424 9.63 18.35 -6.19
C TYR A 424 10.03 17.93 -7.61
N ARG A 425 9.21 18.30 -8.60
CA ARG A 425 9.38 17.99 -10.03
C ARG A 425 10.73 18.44 -10.62
N LEU A 426 11.33 19.51 -10.07
CA LEU A 426 12.54 20.13 -10.62
C LEU A 426 13.86 19.69 -9.96
N ILE A 427 13.80 18.96 -8.83
CA ILE A 427 15.00 18.62 -8.04
C ILE A 427 15.47 17.19 -8.31
N LEU A 428 14.59 16.27 -8.73
CA LEU A 428 14.97 14.91 -9.14
C LEU A 428 15.30 14.79 -10.64
N GLU A 429 14.95 15.80 -11.44
CA GLU A 429 15.32 15.91 -12.87
C GLU A 429 16.69 16.59 -13.08
N ARG A 430 17.44 16.84 -11.99
CA ARG A 430 18.84 17.30 -11.97
C ARG A 430 19.67 16.33 -11.16
#